data_AF-A0A949BC50-F1
#
_entry.id   AF-A0A949BC50-F1
#
_cell.length_a   1.000
_cell.length_b   1.000
_cell.length_c   1.000
_cell.angle_alpha   90.00
_cell.angle_beta   90.00
_cell.angle_gamma   90.00
#
_symmetry.space_group_name_H-M   'P 1'
#
loop_
_entity.id
_entity.type
_entity.pdbx_description
1 polymer ?
#
loop_
_entity_poly.entity_id
_entity_poly.type
_entity_poly.pdbx_seq_one_letter_code
_entity_poly.pdbx_strand_id
1 'polypeptide(L)' 'MKRILDSHALMLFLEKEPGFEKIESFFIDATQKDNNLLMTTVNYGEVYYIVLRECGQEKLNEI' A
#
# COMPACT_ATOMS: atom_id res chain seq x y z
N MET A 1 -3.18 -16.82 -4.84
CA MET A 1 -3.82 -15.99 -5.91
C MET A 1 -3.04 -14.68 -6.01
N LYS A 2 -2.66 -14.23 -7.21
CA LYS A 2 -1.92 -12.95 -7.35
C LYS A 2 -2.90 -11.78 -7.28
N ARG A 3 -2.59 -10.77 -6.46
CA ARG A 3 -3.36 -9.51 -6.34
C ARG A 3 -2.44 -8.35 -6.72
N ILE A 4 -2.99 -7.32 -7.35
CA ILE A 4 -2.25 -6.10 -7.70
C ILE A 4 -2.95 -4.94 -7.00
N LEU A 5 -2.23 -4.18 -6.19
CA LEU A 5 -2.71 -2.99 -5.51
C LEU A 5 -2.60 -1.76 -6.41
N ASP A 6 -3.62 -0.90 -6.33
CA ASP A 6 -3.51 0.49 -6.74
C ASP A 6 -2.99 1.37 -5.59
N SER A 7 -2.71 2.62 -5.89
CA SER A 7 -2.23 3.61 -4.91
C SER A 7 -3.27 3.84 -3.81
N HIS A 8 -4.54 3.95 -4.18
CA HIS A 8 -5.64 4.17 -3.23
C HIS A 8 -5.74 3.05 -2.18
N ALA A 9 -5.63 1.78 -2.58
CA ALA A 9 -5.66 0.66 -1.65
C ALA A 9 -4.54 0.71 -0.61
N LEU A 10 -3.32 1.12 -1.01
CA LEU A 10 -2.23 1.28 -0.06
C LEU A 10 -2.43 2.51 0.84
N MET A 11 -2.96 3.62 0.31
CA MET A 11 -3.26 4.80 1.12
C MET A 11 -4.33 4.52 2.18
N LEU A 12 -5.39 3.79 1.86
CA LEU A 12 -6.40 3.34 2.85
C LEU A 12 -5.74 2.64 4.04
N PHE A 13 -4.77 1.75 3.75
CA PHE A 13 -4.02 1.04 4.78
C PHE A 13 -3.15 1.97 5.64
N LEU A 14 -2.40 2.88 5.00
CA LEU A 14 -1.51 3.82 5.69
C LEU A 14 -2.27 4.80 6.59
N GLU A 15 -3.42 5.28 6.13
CA GLU A 15 -4.23 6.30 6.82
C GLU A 15 -5.27 5.71 7.78
N LYS A 16 -5.47 4.38 7.76
CA LYS A 16 -6.51 3.68 8.52
C LYS A 16 -7.92 4.20 8.21
N GLU A 17 -8.16 4.53 6.94
CA GLU A 17 -9.47 4.92 6.44
C GLU A 17 -10.44 3.72 6.36
N PRO A 18 -11.76 3.95 6.32
CA PRO A 18 -12.74 2.86 6.24
C PRO A 18 -12.42 1.85 5.12
N GLY A 19 -12.22 0.58 5.51
CA GLY A 19 -11.85 -0.49 4.57
C GLY A 19 -10.37 -0.88 4.63
N PHE A 20 -9.55 -0.23 5.46
CA PHE A 20 -8.14 -0.58 5.66
C PHE A 20 -7.96 -2.03 6.15
N GLU A 21 -8.90 -2.56 6.94
CA GLU A 21 -8.85 -3.93 7.48
C GLU A 21 -8.85 -4.98 6.38
N LYS A 22 -9.51 -4.69 5.25
CA LYS A 22 -9.50 -5.56 4.08
C LYS A 22 -8.10 -5.62 3.46
N ILE A 23 -7.42 -4.48 3.35
CA ILE A 23 -6.06 -4.42 2.82
C ILE A 23 -5.07 -5.07 3.81
N GLU A 24 -5.25 -4.85 5.11
CA GLU A 24 -4.51 -5.54 6.17
C GLU A 24 -4.63 -7.06 6.05
N SER A 25 -5.85 -7.59 5.84
CA SER A 25 -6.05 -9.03 5.61
C SER A 25 -5.30 -9.54 4.37
N PHE A 26 -5.16 -8.72 3.32
CA PHE A 26 -4.38 -9.10 2.14
C PHE A 26 -2.88 -9.14 2.42
N PHE A 27 -2.36 -8.24 3.26
CA PHE A 27 -0.98 -8.32 3.74
C PHE A 27 -0.74 -9.57 4.59
N ILE A 28 -1.66 -9.90 5.51
CA ILE A 28 -1.60 -11.13 6.32
C ILE A 28 -1.64 -12.36 5.41
N ASP A 29 -2.57 -12.42 4.46
CA ASP A 29 -2.66 -13.50 3.47
C ASP A 29 -1.36 -13.67 2.67
N ALA A 30 -0.69 -12.56 2.34
CA ALA A 30 0.54 -12.56 1.56
C ALA A 30 1.76 -13.07 2.34
N THR A 31 1.69 -13.14 3.67
CA THR A 31 2.71 -13.82 4.50
C THR A 31 2.66 -15.35 4.35
N GLN A 32 1.54 -15.90 3.84
CA GLN A 32 1.39 -17.32 3.55
C GLN A 32 1.98 -17.65 2.17
N LYS A 33 2.52 -18.87 2.01
CA LYS A 33 3.12 -19.31 0.74
C LYS A 33 2.09 -19.20 -0.42
N ASP A 34 2.53 -18.65 -1.56
CA ASP A 34 1.80 -18.51 -2.85
C ASP A 34 0.72 -17.40 -3.00
N ASN A 35 0.69 -16.41 -2.11
CA ASN A 35 -0.21 -15.25 -2.20
C ASN A 35 0.51 -13.91 -2.44
N ASN A 36 1.16 -13.76 -3.59
CA ASN A 36 1.87 -12.53 -3.91
C ASN A 36 0.91 -11.32 -4.03
N LEU A 37 1.26 -10.25 -3.31
CA LEU A 37 0.69 -8.92 -3.44
C LEU A 37 1.68 -8.05 -4.22
N LEU A 38 1.24 -7.52 -5.37
CA LEU A 38 2.07 -6.77 -6.31
C LEU A 38 1.57 -5.33 -6.42
N MET A 39 2.42 -4.44 -6.94
CA MET A 39 2.05 -3.07 -7.28
C MET A 39 2.79 -2.67 -8.56
N THR A 40 2.17 -1.84 -9.39
CA THR A 40 2.84 -1.27 -10.58
C THR A 40 3.78 -0.13 -10.16
N THR A 41 4.81 0.14 -10.96
CA THR A 41 5.71 1.29 -10.71
C THR A 41 4.96 2.62 -10.74
N VAL A 42 3.91 2.75 -11.54
CA VAL A 42 3.07 3.96 -11.59
C VAL A 42 2.34 4.16 -10.26
N ASN A 43 1.66 3.13 -9.76
CA ASN A 43 0.94 3.20 -8.48
C ASN A 43 1.92 3.45 -7.31
N TYR A 44 3.12 2.88 -7.36
CA TYR A 44 4.16 3.19 -6.37
C TYR A 44 4.59 4.65 -6.42
N GLY A 45 4.77 5.23 -7.62
CA GLY A 45 5.09 6.64 -7.79
C GLY A 45 3.99 7.58 -7.26
N GLU A 46 2.72 7.20 -7.41
CA GLU A 46 1.60 7.93 -6.83
C GLU A 46 1.65 7.93 -5.29
N VAL A 47 1.84 6.77 -4.66
CA VAL A 47 1.98 6.65 -3.20
C VAL A 47 3.18 7.45 -2.71
N TYR A 48 4.32 7.32 -3.38
CA TYR A 48 5.54 8.06 -3.08
C TYR A 48 5.29 9.56 -3.08
N TYR A 49 4.64 10.07 -4.13
CA TYR A 49 4.34 11.50 -4.25
C TYR A 49 3.34 11.98 -3.20
N ILE A 50 2.28 11.20 -2.92
CA ILE A 50 1.29 11.54 -1.89
C ILE A 50 1.98 11.67 -0.52
N VAL A 51 2.77 10.68 -0.13
CA VAL A 51 3.44 10.67 1.18
C VAL A 51 4.47 11.79 1.28
N LEU A 52 5.26 12.03 0.23
CA LEU A 52 6.19 13.17 0.20
C LEU A 52 5.46 14.50 0.36
N ARG A 53 4.36 14.68 -0.38
CA ARG A 53 3.60 15.94 -0.42
C ARG A 53 2.88 16.21 0.90
N GLU A 54 2.34 15.19 1.55
CA GLU A 54 1.44 15.34 2.69
C GLU A 54 2.13 15.12 4.04
N CYS A 55 3.13 14.24 4.09
CA CYS A 55 3.83 13.88 5.32
C CYS A 55 5.31 14.30 5.33
N GLY A 56 5.86 14.72 4.19
CA GLY A 56 7.24 15.16 4.07
C GLY A 56 8.25 14.01 3.91
N GLN A 57 9.52 14.39 3.72
CA GLN A 57 10.60 13.46 3.40
C GLN A 57 10.88 12.43 4.50
N GLU A 58 10.71 12.82 5.77
CA GLU A 58 10.96 11.91 6.90
C GLU A 58 10.05 10.68 6.81
N LYS A 59 8.75 10.91 6.58
CA LYS A 59 7.79 9.81 6.46
C LYS A 59 7.98 8.98 5.20
N LEU A 60 8.39 9.62 4.11
CA LEU A 60 8.68 8.95 2.85
C LEU A 60 9.79 7.91 2.96
N ASN A 61 10.77 8.14 3.84
CA ASN A 61 11.88 7.21 4.07
C ASN A 61 11.45 5.93 4.80
N GLU A 62 10.22 5.86 5.33
CA GLU A 62 9.65 4.67 5.97
C GLU A 62 8.93 3.73 4.98
N ILE A 63 8.78 4.16 3.72
CA ILE A 63 8.15 3.38 2.62
C ILE A 63 9.20 2.62 1.83
#